data_AF-A0A7S0CFE7-F1
#
_entry.id   AF-A0A7S0CFE7-F1
#
_cell.length_a   1.000
_cell.length_b   1.000
_cell.length_c   1.000
_cell.angle_alpha   90.00
_cell.angle_beta   90.00
_cell.angle_gamma   90.00
#
_symmetry.space_group_name_H-M   'P 1'
#
loop_
_entity.id
_entity.type
_entity.pdbx_description
1 polymer ?
#
loop_
_entity_poly.entity_id
_entity_poly.type
_entity_poly.pdbx_seq_one_letter_code
_entity_poly.pdbx_strand_id
1 'polypeptide(L)'
;MLADRALVRSGLSSSTGNSENRQCQNQNEEVSLVLKQRQQQVDEMMEILPNLQYGLDVNPRFTKGVMGAEFTVGLTAFDALGVDLVHGWLVDPTENDGETFRLIGSRSYNEVVEVIINGNEASSSIDQITKLKSEKETELAACSSTTSKEEMVNMNDIEESAVIND
;
A
#
# COMPACT_ATOMS: atom_id res chain seq x y z
N MET A 1 15.24 22.89 -72.12
CA MET A 1 16.47 23.14 -71.33
C MET A 1 16.65 21.91 -70.44
N LEU A 2 17.25 20.78 -70.85
CA LEU A 2 18.58 20.49 -71.42
C LEU A 2 19.75 20.90 -70.50
N ALA A 3 20.24 19.90 -69.74
CA ALA A 3 21.60 19.63 -69.25
C ALA A 3 21.45 18.57 -68.12
N ASP A 4 21.81 17.29 -68.19
CA ASP A 4 22.92 16.52 -68.76
C ASP A 4 24.32 16.81 -68.19
N ARG A 5 24.97 15.72 -67.70
CA ARG A 5 26.33 15.52 -67.12
C ARG A 5 26.29 14.96 -65.68
N ALA A 6 27.01 13.91 -65.30
CA ALA A 6 27.81 12.91 -66.01
C ALA A 6 28.13 11.76 -65.02
N LEU A 7 28.23 10.55 -65.55
CA LEU A 7 28.84 9.36 -64.94
C LEU A 7 30.36 9.54 -64.76
N VAL A 8 30.87 9.24 -63.57
CA VAL A 8 32.26 8.77 -63.29
C VAL A 8 32.17 7.95 -61.99
N ARG A 9 32.79 6.79 -61.78
CA ARG A 9 33.36 5.69 -62.56
C ARG A 9 33.65 4.62 -61.50
N SER A 10 33.50 3.37 -61.89
CA SER A 10 33.83 2.15 -61.17
C SER A 10 35.20 2.15 -60.46
N GLY A 11 35.21 1.56 -59.26
CA GLY A 11 36.39 1.11 -58.52
C GLY A 11 35.97 0.12 -57.43
N LEU A 12 36.19 -1.17 -57.67
CA LEU A 12 36.00 -2.28 -56.74
C LEU A 12 36.96 -2.17 -55.54
N SER A 13 36.46 -2.35 -54.31
CA SER A 13 36.83 -3.47 -53.41
C SER A 13 36.43 -3.21 -51.94
N SER A 14 35.50 -4.04 -51.45
CA SER A 14 35.48 -4.72 -50.14
C SER A 14 35.90 -3.97 -48.87
N SER A 15 34.91 -3.73 -47.98
CA SER A 15 34.87 -4.26 -46.59
C SER A 15 33.87 -3.54 -45.66
N THR A 16 32.98 -2.70 -46.19
CA THR A 16 31.97 -1.97 -45.37
C THR A 16 30.60 -2.69 -45.28
N GLY A 17 30.53 -3.98 -45.62
CA GLY A 17 29.26 -4.74 -45.61
C GLY A 17 28.80 -5.24 -44.23
N ASN A 18 29.55 -4.97 -43.16
CA ASN A 18 29.31 -5.57 -41.83
C ASN A 18 28.70 -4.60 -40.81
N SER A 19 28.70 -3.29 -41.06
CA SER A 19 28.10 -2.28 -40.16
C SER A 19 26.68 -1.93 -40.56
N GLU A 20 26.41 -1.76 -41.87
CA GLU A 20 25.06 -1.49 -42.38
C GLU A 20 24.13 -2.69 -42.19
N ASN A 21 24.65 -3.92 -42.34
CA ASN A 21 23.86 -5.15 -42.16
C ASN A 21 23.48 -5.38 -40.68
N ARG A 22 24.36 -5.01 -39.73
CA ARG A 22 24.02 -5.04 -38.29
C ARG A 22 22.99 -3.98 -37.93
N GLN A 23 23.07 -2.80 -38.52
CA GLN A 23 22.15 -1.70 -38.21
C GLN A 23 20.73 -1.99 -38.70
N CYS A 24 20.58 -2.59 -39.89
CA CYS A 24 19.28 -3.03 -40.40
C CYS A 24 18.74 -4.28 -39.67
N GLN A 25 19.61 -5.19 -39.21
CA GLN A 25 19.20 -6.36 -38.42
C GLN A 25 18.67 -5.96 -37.04
N ASN A 26 19.34 -5.04 -36.35
CA ASN A 26 18.88 -4.53 -35.05
C ASN A 26 17.54 -3.80 -35.17
N GLN A 27 17.33 -3.02 -36.23
CA GLN A 27 16.05 -2.35 -36.49
C GLN A 27 14.91 -3.34 -36.76
N ASN A 28 15.18 -4.45 -37.45
CA ASN A 28 14.16 -5.49 -37.69
C ASN A 28 13.82 -6.28 -36.42
N GLU A 29 14.77 -6.52 -35.52
CA GLU A 29 14.53 -7.17 -34.24
C GLU A 29 13.68 -6.28 -33.31
N GLU A 30 13.97 -4.99 -33.22
CA GLU A 30 13.17 -4.03 -32.43
C GLU A 30 11.72 -3.94 -32.96
N VAL A 31 11.54 -3.84 -34.28
CA VAL A 31 10.19 -3.79 -34.88
C VAL A 31 9.43 -5.10 -34.62
N SER A 32 10.10 -6.25 -34.72
CA SER A 32 9.50 -7.57 -34.44
C SER A 32 9.04 -7.69 -32.99
N LEU A 33 9.84 -7.22 -32.03
CA LEU A 33 9.48 -7.20 -30.61
C LEU A 33 8.27 -6.30 -30.34
N VAL A 34 8.25 -5.09 -30.92
CA VAL A 34 7.12 -4.15 -30.77
C VAL A 34 5.83 -4.74 -31.35
N LEU A 35 5.89 -5.38 -32.52
CA LEU A 35 4.72 -6.03 -33.12
C LEU A 35 4.21 -7.19 -32.26
N LYS A 36 5.13 -7.99 -31.70
CA LYS A 36 4.78 -9.09 -30.80
C LYS A 36 4.10 -8.58 -29.52
N GLN A 37 4.60 -7.51 -28.92
CA GLN A 37 4.00 -6.89 -27.75
C GLN A 37 2.59 -6.35 -28.05
N ARG A 38 2.40 -5.70 -29.21
CA ARG A 38 1.06 -5.24 -29.62
C ARG A 38 0.10 -6.41 -29.80
N GLN A 39 0.56 -7.50 -30.42
CA GLN A 39 -0.28 -8.68 -30.61
C GLN A 39 -0.72 -9.26 -29.25
N GLN A 40 0.21 -9.35 -28.29
CA GLN A 40 -0.10 -9.79 -26.93
C GLN A 40 -1.14 -8.89 -26.25
N GLN A 41 -1.02 -7.56 -26.37
CA GLN A 41 -2.01 -6.63 -25.80
C GLN A 41 -3.41 -6.82 -26.42
N VAL A 42 -3.50 -7.08 -27.72
CA VAL A 42 -4.77 -7.34 -28.40
C VAL A 42 -5.36 -8.69 -27.97
N ASP A 43 -4.52 -9.72 -27.85
CA ASP A 43 -4.95 -11.05 -27.41
C ASP A 43 -5.46 -11.00 -25.95
N GLU A 44 -4.74 -10.32 -25.06
CA GLU A 44 -5.17 -10.07 -23.68
C GLU A 44 -6.50 -9.31 -23.64
N MET A 45 -6.65 -8.25 -24.43
CA MET A 45 -7.91 -7.51 -24.54
C MET A 45 -9.08 -8.43 -24.94
N MET A 46 -8.89 -9.27 -25.96
CA MET A 46 -9.94 -10.17 -26.46
C MET A 46 -10.38 -11.21 -25.41
N GLU A 47 -9.51 -11.59 -24.49
CA GLU A 47 -9.84 -12.48 -23.37
C GLU A 47 -10.65 -11.78 -22.27
N ILE A 48 -10.39 -10.49 -22.05
CA ILE A 48 -11.01 -9.69 -20.97
C ILE A 48 -12.39 -9.16 -21.36
N LEU A 49 -12.57 -8.74 -22.62
CA LEU A 49 -13.81 -8.08 -23.08
C LEU A 49 -15.09 -8.85 -22.71
N PRO A 50 -15.18 -10.19 -22.86
CA PRO A 50 -16.35 -10.95 -22.44
C PRO A 50 -16.62 -10.91 -20.94
N ASN A 51 -15.59 -10.71 -20.12
CA ASN A 51 -15.71 -10.67 -18.66
C ASN A 51 -16.24 -9.32 -18.16
N LEU A 52 -16.02 -8.23 -18.91
CA LEU A 52 -16.50 -6.89 -18.56
C LEU A 52 -18.02 -6.81 -18.40
N GLN A 53 -18.78 -7.71 -19.06
CA GLN A 53 -20.24 -7.78 -18.89
C GLN A 53 -20.67 -8.14 -17.46
N TYR A 54 -19.80 -8.81 -16.70
CA TYR A 54 -20.04 -9.20 -15.32
C TYR A 54 -19.49 -8.18 -14.31
N GLY A 55 -18.80 -7.15 -14.81
CA GLY A 55 -18.13 -6.14 -14.01
C GLY A 55 -16.61 -6.14 -14.20
N LEU A 56 -16.01 -5.02 -13.82
CA LEU A 56 -14.57 -4.80 -13.82
C LEU A 56 -14.13 -4.59 -12.38
N ASP A 57 -13.11 -5.35 -11.95
CA ASP A 57 -12.48 -5.13 -10.65
C ASP A 57 -11.46 -4.00 -10.73
N VAL A 58 -11.63 -2.99 -9.88
CA VAL A 58 -10.80 -1.78 -9.84
C VAL A 58 -10.43 -1.43 -8.41
N ASN A 59 -9.16 -1.05 -8.23
CA ASN A 59 -8.64 -0.60 -6.95
C ASN A 59 -8.22 0.88 -7.07
N PRO A 60 -9.13 1.83 -6.79
CA PRO A 60 -8.86 3.25 -6.95
C PRO A 60 -7.88 3.78 -5.89
N ARG A 61 -7.20 4.87 -6.22
CA ARG A 61 -6.31 5.64 -5.35
C ARG A 61 -6.88 7.05 -5.20
N PHE A 62 -7.12 7.45 -3.96
CA PHE A 62 -7.87 8.67 -3.67
C PHE A 62 -7.10 9.98 -3.90
N THR A 63 -5.78 9.90 -4.02
CA THR A 63 -4.88 11.06 -4.12
C THR A 63 -4.21 11.21 -5.49
N LYS A 64 -4.37 10.24 -6.39
CA LYS A 64 -3.81 10.27 -7.76
C LYS A 64 -4.73 10.92 -8.79
N GLY A 65 -5.76 11.66 -8.35
CA GLY A 65 -6.73 12.31 -9.22
C GLY A 65 -7.73 11.33 -9.83
N VAL A 66 -8.55 11.82 -10.77
CA VAL A 66 -9.71 11.06 -11.30
C VAL A 66 -9.36 9.79 -12.06
N MET A 67 -8.12 9.65 -12.57
CA MET A 67 -7.63 8.44 -13.24
C MET A 67 -6.76 7.58 -12.32
N GLY A 68 -6.73 7.89 -11.02
CA GLY A 68 -5.87 7.23 -10.06
C GLY A 68 -6.37 5.83 -9.73
N ALA A 69 -5.91 4.80 -10.42
CA ALA A 69 -6.19 3.41 -10.04
C ALA A 69 -4.92 2.55 -10.09
N GLU A 70 -4.93 1.43 -9.39
CA GLU A 70 -3.91 0.39 -9.59
C GLU A 70 -4.10 -0.29 -10.93
N PHE A 71 -2.98 -0.62 -11.57
CA PHE A 71 -2.99 -1.32 -12.85
C PHE A 71 -3.55 -2.74 -12.66
N THR A 72 -4.65 -3.02 -13.35
CA THR A 72 -5.24 -4.35 -13.46
C THR A 72 -5.28 -4.73 -14.93
N VAL A 73 -5.31 -6.03 -15.21
CA VAL A 73 -5.40 -6.56 -16.57
C VAL A 73 -6.62 -5.98 -17.30
N GLY A 74 -7.73 -5.81 -16.57
CA GLY A 74 -8.93 -5.20 -17.11
C GLY A 74 -8.78 -3.75 -17.58
N LEU A 75 -7.91 -2.95 -16.94
CA LEU A 75 -7.61 -1.58 -17.40
C LEU A 75 -6.88 -1.55 -18.73
N THR A 76 -6.02 -2.54 -19.01
CA THR A 76 -5.31 -2.65 -20.31
C THR A 76 -6.29 -2.69 -21.49
N ALA A 77 -7.46 -3.30 -21.31
CA ALA A 77 -8.49 -3.34 -22.35
C ALA A 77 -9.04 -1.93 -22.66
N PHE A 78 -9.22 -1.08 -21.65
CA PHE A 78 -9.67 0.30 -21.83
C PHE A 78 -8.58 1.16 -22.49
N ASP A 79 -7.32 0.98 -22.09
CA ASP A 79 -6.17 1.64 -22.72
C ASP A 79 -6.05 1.27 -24.21
N ALA A 80 -6.24 -0.02 -24.56
CA ALA A 80 -6.20 -0.50 -25.94
C ALA A 80 -7.37 0.03 -26.78
N LEU A 81 -8.53 0.27 -26.17
CA LEU A 81 -9.71 0.86 -26.82
C LEU A 81 -9.67 2.39 -26.89
N GLY A 82 -8.72 3.03 -26.21
CA GLY A 82 -8.65 4.49 -26.10
C GLY A 82 -9.81 5.08 -25.30
N VAL A 83 -10.28 4.35 -24.28
CA VAL A 83 -11.34 4.80 -23.37
C VAL A 83 -10.73 5.12 -22.01
N ASP A 84 -10.86 6.36 -21.57
CA ASP A 84 -10.36 6.76 -20.25
C ASP A 84 -11.28 6.25 -19.13
N LEU A 85 -10.73 5.48 -18.19
CA LEU A 85 -11.44 5.11 -16.96
C LEU A 85 -11.20 6.18 -15.88
N VAL A 86 -12.30 6.71 -15.33
CA VAL A 86 -12.27 7.72 -14.27
C VAL A 86 -13.13 7.34 -13.06
N HIS A 87 -12.75 7.81 -11.89
CA HIS A 87 -13.52 7.71 -10.64
C HIS A 87 -13.62 9.08 -9.94
N GLY A 88 -14.71 9.29 -9.22
CA GLY A 88 -14.97 10.51 -8.43
C GLY A 88 -14.57 10.40 -6.96
N TRP A 89 -14.00 9.28 -6.55
CA TRP A 89 -13.65 9.04 -5.14
C TRP A 89 -12.29 9.67 -4.81
N LEU A 90 -12.32 10.96 -4.52
CA LEU A 90 -11.14 11.76 -4.19
C LEU A 90 -11.24 12.29 -2.77
N VAL A 91 -10.10 12.36 -2.09
CA VAL A 91 -10.01 13.03 -0.78
C VAL A 91 -9.86 14.52 -1.00
N ASP A 92 -10.67 15.32 -0.31
CA ASP A 92 -10.53 16.77 -0.31
C ASP A 92 -9.22 17.17 0.39
N PRO A 93 -8.29 17.86 -0.29
CA PRO A 93 -7.06 18.34 0.32
C PRO A 93 -7.27 19.51 1.29
N THR A 94 -8.45 20.13 1.31
CA THR A 94 -8.75 21.34 2.09
C THR A 94 -9.51 21.09 3.39
N GLU A 95 -9.99 19.87 3.64
CA GLU A 95 -10.68 19.56 4.89
C GLU A 95 -9.74 19.50 6.10
N ASN A 96 -10.27 20.00 7.23
CA ASN A 96 -9.74 20.09 8.59
C ASN A 96 -8.40 19.33 8.82
N ASP A 97 -7.30 20.09 8.88
CA ASP A 97 -5.91 19.65 9.16
C ASP A 97 -5.29 18.58 8.24
N GLY A 98 -5.98 18.18 7.17
CA GLY A 98 -5.47 17.19 6.22
C GLY A 98 -5.17 15.83 6.85
N GLU A 99 -5.76 15.53 8.02
CA GLU A 99 -5.50 14.28 8.75
C GLU A 99 -5.91 13.06 7.93
N THR A 100 -7.11 13.10 7.33
CA THR A 100 -7.59 12.06 6.42
C THR A 100 -6.73 11.96 5.17
N PHE A 101 -6.30 13.09 4.60
CA PHE A 101 -5.40 13.11 3.46
C PHE A 101 -4.02 12.51 3.79
N ARG A 102 -3.46 12.81 4.96
CA ARG A 102 -2.20 12.24 5.47
C ARG A 102 -2.33 10.75 5.81
N LEU A 103 -3.46 10.36 6.39
CA LEU A 103 -3.74 8.97 6.76
C LEU A 103 -3.91 8.11 5.51
N ILE A 104 -4.62 8.59 4.50
CA ILE A 104 -4.79 7.85 3.25
C ILE A 104 -3.50 7.90 2.44
N GLY A 105 -2.83 9.05 2.36
CA GLY A 105 -1.56 9.22 1.66
C GLY A 105 -1.63 8.73 0.21
N SER A 106 -0.73 7.83 -0.17
CA SER A 106 -0.71 7.22 -1.51
C SER A 106 -1.47 5.89 -1.61
N ARG A 107 -2.25 5.52 -0.60
CA ARG A 107 -2.88 4.20 -0.49
C ARG A 107 -4.04 4.02 -1.48
N SER A 108 -4.23 2.78 -1.91
CA SER A 108 -5.38 2.32 -2.68
C SER A 108 -6.56 2.03 -1.74
N TYR A 109 -7.74 1.78 -2.31
CA TYR A 109 -8.90 1.35 -1.55
C TYR A 109 -8.61 0.13 -0.67
N ASN A 110 -8.07 -0.94 -1.26
CA ASN A 110 -7.73 -2.16 -0.50
C ASN A 110 -6.77 -1.89 0.66
N GLU A 111 -5.73 -1.10 0.42
CA GLU A 111 -4.75 -0.72 1.45
C GLU A 111 -5.39 0.12 2.57
N VAL A 112 -6.32 1.02 2.25
CA VAL A 112 -7.04 1.82 3.25
C VAL A 112 -7.95 0.93 4.10
N VAL A 113 -8.65 -0.03 3.51
CA VAL A 113 -9.51 -0.97 4.23
C VAL A 113 -8.68 -1.77 5.25
N GLU A 114 -7.51 -2.26 4.88
CA GLU A 114 -6.61 -2.95 5.81
C GLU A 114 -6.19 -2.06 6.99
N VAL A 115 -5.86 -0.79 6.72
CA VAL A 115 -5.51 0.17 7.78
C VAL A 115 -6.67 0.38 8.76
N ILE A 116 -7.90 0.45 8.25
CA ILE A 116 -9.11 0.59 9.09
C ILE A 116 -9.31 -0.64 9.97
N ILE A 117 -9.18 -1.85 9.41
CA ILE A 117 -9.32 -3.10 10.15
C ILE A 117 -8.26 -3.17 11.26
N ASN A 118 -7.00 -2.96 10.92
CA ASN A 118 -5.90 -2.97 11.89
C ASN A 118 -6.09 -1.91 12.99
N GLY A 119 -6.58 -0.71 12.62
CA GLY A 119 -6.91 0.33 13.58
C GLY A 119 -8.00 -0.08 14.57
N ASN A 120 -9.05 -0.74 14.09
CA ASN A 120 -10.15 -1.23 14.92
C ASN A 120 -9.70 -2.34 15.89
N GLU A 121 -8.89 -3.29 15.40
CA GLU A 121 -8.32 -4.37 16.23
C GLU A 121 -7.38 -3.81 17.31
N ALA A 122 -6.55 -2.83 16.97
CA ALA A 122 -5.69 -2.15 17.92
C ALA A 122 -6.49 -1.41 19.00
N SER A 123 -7.56 -0.70 18.61
CA SER A 123 -8.46 -0.02 19.55
C SER A 123 -9.09 -0.99 20.55
N SER A 124 -9.66 -2.11 20.05
CA SER A 124 -10.25 -3.13 20.91
C SER A 124 -9.22 -3.72 21.91
N SER A 125 -7.98 -3.91 21.46
CA SER A 125 -6.90 -4.40 22.33
C SER A 125 -6.53 -3.38 23.41
N ILE A 126 -6.48 -2.09 23.07
CA ILE A 126 -6.22 -1.00 24.02
C ILE A 126 -7.35 -0.91 25.06
N ASP A 127 -8.60 -1.04 24.64
CA ASP A 127 -9.76 -1.01 25.55
C ASP A 127 -9.72 -2.16 26.56
N GLN A 128 -9.29 -3.36 26.13
CA GLN A 128 -9.10 -4.49 27.04
C GLN A 128 -7.95 -4.24 28.02
N ILE A 129 -6.82 -3.69 27.56
CA ILE A 129 -5.67 -3.37 28.42
C ILE A 129 -6.03 -2.30 29.44
N THR A 130 -6.74 -1.24 29.04
CA THR A 130 -7.14 -0.15 29.95
C THR A 130 -8.12 -0.64 31.01
N LYS A 131 -9.08 -1.50 30.63
CA LYS A 131 -9.98 -2.16 31.59
C LYS A 131 -9.22 -3.02 32.60
N LEU A 132 -8.35 -3.91 32.13
CA LEU A 132 -7.52 -4.76 33.00
C LEU A 132 -6.62 -3.94 33.93
N LYS A 133 -6.06 -2.82 33.43
CA LYS A 133 -5.26 -1.90 34.24
C LYS A 133 -6.10 -1.27 35.35
N SER A 134 -7.30 -0.79 35.04
CA SER A 134 -8.20 -0.21 36.03
C SER A 134 -8.64 -1.22 37.09
N GLU A 135 -8.92 -2.47 36.70
CA GLU A 135 -9.26 -3.57 37.63
C GLU A 135 -8.08 -3.90 38.56
N LYS A 136 -6.85 -3.96 38.01
CA LYS A 136 -5.64 -4.22 38.81
C LYS A 136 -5.30 -3.07 39.75
N GLU A 137 -5.52 -1.82 39.35
CA GLU A 137 -5.36 -0.65 40.22
C GLU A 137 -6.39 -0.65 41.37
N THR A 138 -7.63 -1.10 41.12
CA THR A 138 -8.64 -1.24 42.18
C THR A 138 -8.33 -2.38 43.17
N GLU A 139 -7.78 -3.50 42.70
CA GLU A 139 -7.34 -4.60 43.58
C GLU A 139 -6.13 -4.22 44.44
N LEU A 140 -5.19 -3.44 43.88
CA LEU A 140 -4.00 -2.98 44.61
C LEU A 140 -4.34 -1.96 45.72
N ALA A 141 -5.36 -1.11 45.50
CA ALA A 141 -5.90 -0.21 46.52
C ALA A 141 -6.64 -0.97 47.64
N ALA A 142 -7.32 -2.07 47.32
CA ALA A 142 -8.00 -2.89 48.32
C ALA A 142 -7.01 -3.67 49.22
N CYS A 143 -5.94 -4.23 48.64
CA CYS A 143 -4.94 -5.02 49.40
C CYS A 143 -4.04 -4.17 50.32
N SER A 144 -3.85 -2.88 50.01
CA SER A 144 -3.04 -1.98 50.85
C SER A 144 -3.73 -1.58 52.17
N SER A 145 -5.02 -1.89 52.35
CA SER A 145 -5.81 -1.53 53.53
C SER A 145 -5.82 -2.59 54.64
N THR A 146 -5.34 -3.81 54.38
CA THR A 146 -5.38 -4.94 55.33
C THR A 146 -4.05 -5.20 56.06
N THR A 147 -2.92 -4.69 55.56
CA THR A 147 -1.60 -4.88 56.21
C THR A 147 -1.46 -4.16 57.56
N SER A 148 -2.27 -3.14 57.87
CA SER A 148 -2.16 -2.40 59.14
C SER A 148 -2.93 -3.00 60.33
N LYS A 149 -3.60 -4.16 60.19
CA LYS A 149 -4.40 -4.76 61.29
C LYS A 149 -3.92 -6.12 61.80
N GLU A 150 -3.00 -6.79 61.12
CA GLU A 150 -2.51 -8.11 61.56
C GLU A 150 -1.22 -8.06 62.40
N GLU A 151 -0.57 -6.90 62.53
CA GLU A 151 0.67 -6.75 63.32
C GLU A 151 0.45 -6.19 64.74
N MET A 152 -0.76 -6.30 65.30
CA MET A 152 -1.06 -5.83 66.66
C MET A 152 -1.79 -6.89 67.50
N VAL A 153 -1.29 -8.13 67.48
CA VAL A 153 -1.54 -9.13 68.52
C VAL A 153 -0.19 -9.68 68.99
N ASN A 154 0.54 -8.91 69.78
CA ASN A 154 1.40 -9.48 70.81
C ASN A 154 1.86 -8.42 71.81
N MET A 155 2.05 -8.84 73.07
CA MET A 155 2.47 -8.08 74.25
C MET A 155 1.40 -7.20 74.90
N ASN A 156 0.55 -7.84 75.72
CA ASN A 156 0.03 -7.25 76.97
C ASN A 156 -0.18 -8.39 77.98
N ASP A 157 0.91 -9.04 78.37
CA ASP A 157 1.01 -9.82 79.61
C ASP A 157 2.45 -9.64 80.10
N ILE A 158 2.65 -8.68 80.99
CA ILE A 158 3.67 -8.59 82.07
C ILE A 158 3.58 -7.13 82.53
N GLU A 159 2.77 -6.87 83.55
CA GLU A 159 3.07 -5.90 84.62
C GLU A 159 1.98 -5.97 85.69
N GLU A 160 2.14 -6.88 86.65
CA GLU A 160 1.66 -6.66 88.01
C GLU A 160 2.88 -6.75 88.93
N SER A 161 3.56 -5.62 89.09
CA SER A 161 4.64 -5.45 90.04
C SER A 161 4.10 -5.07 91.42
N ALA A 162 4.72 -5.68 92.43
CA ALA A 162 4.92 -5.17 93.79
C ALA A 162 3.80 -5.37 94.82
N VAL A 163 3.94 -6.44 95.62
CA VAL A 163 3.51 -6.46 97.02
C VAL A 163 4.72 -6.81 97.90
N ILE A 164 5.23 -5.76 98.57
CA ILE A 164 5.68 -5.65 99.97
C ILE A 164 6.66 -6.71 100.51
N ASN A 165 7.82 -6.25 100.99
CA ASN A 165 8.38 -6.71 102.28
C ASN A 165 9.31 -5.64 102.87
N ASP A 166 9.00 -5.28 104.12
CA ASP A 166 9.90 -4.73 105.13
C ASP A 166 10.21 -5.88 106.11
#